data_AF-A0A967T052-F1
#
_entry.id   AF-A0A967T052-F1
#
_cell.length_a   1.000
_cell.length_b   1.000
_cell.length_c   1.000
_cell.angle_alpha   90.00
_cell.angle_beta   90.00
_cell.angle_gamma   90.00
#
_symmetry.space_group_name_H-M   'P 1'
#
loop_
_entity.id
_entity.type
_entity.pdbx_description
1 polymer ?
#
loop_
_entity_poly.entity_id
_entity_poly.type
_entity_poly.pdbx_seq_one_letter_code
_entity_poly.pdbx_strand_id
1 'polypeptide(L)'
;MFAIYTFVSTVALSLYPEEWMFVSEYLLFPFEWSIIARFLNFIIAALALTGVAILFFFFNWMGGLQGLDAEYKNYIRKFGGGVALGCTILQTLFLLWFLLVIPEFAKSFAVYFIGAFGALLLLVICIHLYYWLVDANKNYGTRLFVMFIVFFLLVSVDENLARDNSLQYQIYALEKLDMEIQSEIEAEREAKAGAEKEATVELGEEIYNQKCTACHQFDQRVVGPPYNSVLPKYEEDLEALKEFILNPVKVNPDYPAMPNQGLKPHEAEAAAKYLIQRYNELKQ
;
A
#
# COMPACT_ATOMS: atom_id res chain seq x y z
N MET A 1 28.84 -13.55 10.64
CA MET A 1 27.93 -14.04 11.72
C MET A 1 27.10 -12.91 12.29
N PHE A 2 27.68 -11.89 12.93
CA PHE A 2 26.92 -10.75 13.49
C PHE A 2 26.00 -10.06 12.47
N ALA A 3 26.51 -9.71 11.29
CA ALA A 3 25.70 -9.06 10.23
C ALA A 3 24.53 -9.93 9.71
N ILE A 4 24.71 -11.26 9.66
CA ILE A 4 23.64 -12.19 9.26
C ILE A 4 22.60 -12.27 10.37
N TYR A 5 23.06 -12.32 11.62
CA TYR A 5 22.18 -12.36 12.77
C TYR A 5 21.31 -11.11 12.82
N THR A 6 21.89 -9.91 12.72
CA THR A 6 21.13 -8.66 12.71
C THR A 6 20.14 -8.58 11.55
N PHE A 7 20.52 -9.05 10.36
CA PHE A 7 19.62 -9.14 9.21
C PHE A 7 18.43 -10.07 9.51
N VAL A 8 18.67 -11.29 9.98
CA VAL A 8 17.62 -12.26 10.31
C VAL A 8 16.72 -11.75 11.43
N SER A 9 17.28 -11.14 12.48
CA SER A 9 16.50 -10.53 13.56
C SER A 9 15.58 -9.41 13.04
N THR A 10 16.07 -8.56 12.15
CA THR A 10 15.28 -7.47 11.56
C THR A 10 14.13 -8.00 10.72
N VAL A 11 14.39 -9.04 9.91
CA VAL A 11 13.33 -9.70 9.12
C VAL A 11 12.34 -10.40 10.04
N ALA A 12 12.82 -11.07 11.09
CA ALA A 12 11.96 -11.76 12.05
C ALA A 12 11.03 -10.80 12.78
N LEU A 13 11.50 -9.60 13.14
CA LEU A 13 10.69 -8.56 13.77
C LEU A 13 9.44 -8.19 12.95
N SER A 14 9.48 -8.33 11.61
CA SER A 14 8.31 -8.08 10.76
C SER A 14 7.12 -9.01 11.03
N LEU A 15 7.35 -10.12 11.73
CA LEU A 15 6.30 -11.08 12.12
C LEU A 15 5.70 -10.80 13.51
N TYR A 16 6.28 -9.85 14.26
CA TYR A 16 5.88 -9.47 15.62
C TYR A 16 5.47 -7.99 15.66
N PRO A 17 4.41 -7.59 14.95
CA PRO A 17 4.00 -6.19 14.93
C PRO A 17 3.55 -5.64 16.29
N GLU A 18 3.16 -6.51 17.23
CA GLU A 18 2.89 -6.18 18.62
C GLU A 18 4.14 -5.68 19.37
N GLU A 19 5.33 -6.13 18.96
CA GLU A 19 6.60 -5.77 19.61
C GLU A 19 7.17 -4.45 19.07
N TRP A 20 6.69 -3.95 17.91
CA TRP A 20 7.25 -2.77 17.24
C TRP A 20 7.24 -1.51 18.11
N MET A 21 6.23 -1.34 18.96
CA MET A 21 6.11 -0.21 19.88
C MET A 21 7.12 -0.25 21.04
N PHE A 22 7.70 -1.41 21.31
CA PHE A 22 8.70 -1.63 22.37
C PHE A 22 10.13 -1.64 21.84
N VAL A 23 10.31 -1.54 20.51
CA VAL A 23 11.64 -1.43 19.89
C VAL A 23 12.17 -0.01 20.09
N SER A 24 12.85 0.21 21.22
CA SER A 24 13.51 1.49 21.52
C SER A 24 14.97 1.54 21.08
N GLU A 25 15.62 0.38 20.92
CA GLU A 25 17.05 0.23 20.59
C GLU A 25 17.26 -0.74 19.42
N TYR A 26 18.33 -0.56 18.65
CA TYR A 26 18.66 -1.36 17.44
C TYR A 26 18.95 -2.85 17.71
N LEU A 27 19.05 -3.28 18.97
CA LEU A 27 19.61 -4.59 19.36
C LEU A 27 18.72 -5.35 20.35
N LEU A 28 17.41 -5.10 20.31
CA LEU A 28 16.46 -5.87 21.10
C LEU A 28 16.22 -7.24 20.43
N PHE A 29 16.16 -8.27 21.28
CA PHE A 29 15.81 -9.66 20.96
C PHE A 29 16.90 -10.60 20.38
N PRO A 30 18.19 -10.53 20.78
CA PRO A 30 19.20 -11.46 20.28
C PRO A 30 19.04 -12.93 20.75
N PHE A 31 18.04 -13.24 21.58
CA PHE A 31 17.87 -14.56 22.19
C PHE A 31 16.45 -15.11 22.14
N GLU A 32 15.60 -14.58 21.26
CA GLU A 32 14.32 -15.23 21.02
C GLU A 32 14.51 -16.55 20.27
N TRP A 33 13.82 -17.59 20.75
CA TRP A 33 13.90 -18.93 20.18
C TRP A 33 13.53 -18.96 18.69
N SER A 34 12.56 -18.14 18.27
CA SER A 34 12.17 -17.99 16.87
C SER A 34 13.31 -17.41 16.01
N ILE A 35 13.97 -16.35 16.48
CA ILE A 35 15.09 -15.72 15.78
C ILE A 35 16.28 -16.67 15.71
N ILE A 36 16.60 -17.38 16.79
CA ILE A 36 17.66 -18.39 16.82
C ILE A 36 17.37 -19.52 15.82
N ALA A 37 16.14 -20.05 15.80
CA ALA A 37 15.74 -21.09 14.87
C ALA A 37 15.89 -20.62 13.41
N ARG A 38 15.41 -19.42 13.08
CA ARG A 38 15.55 -18.80 11.74
C ARG A 38 17.00 -18.60 11.34
N PHE A 39 17.83 -18.10 12.25
CA PHE A 39 19.25 -17.87 12.01
C PHE A 39 20.01 -19.17 11.72
N LEU A 40 19.77 -20.20 12.53
CA LEU A 40 20.38 -21.52 12.31
C LEU A 40 19.88 -22.16 11.01
N ASN A 41 18.59 -22.05 10.72
CA ASN A 41 17.99 -22.52 9.47
C ASN A 41 18.59 -21.80 8.25
N PHE A 42 18.88 -20.49 8.34
CA PHE A 42 19.50 -19.73 7.25
C PHE A 42 20.96 -20.14 7.02
N ILE A 43 21.76 -20.28 8.09
CA ILE A 43 23.17 -20.67 7.97
C ILE A 43 23.32 -22.07 7.42
N ILE A 44 22.54 -23.02 7.94
CA ILE A 44 22.60 -24.40 7.47
C ILE A 44 22.12 -24.50 6.01
N ALA A 45 21.10 -23.73 5.61
CA ALA A 45 20.68 -23.65 4.21
C ALA A 45 21.82 -23.20 3.29
N ALA A 46 22.55 -22.15 3.69
CA ALA A 46 23.67 -21.61 2.92
C ALA A 46 24.80 -22.63 2.77
N LEU A 47 25.13 -23.36 3.84
CA LEU A 47 26.14 -24.43 3.80
C LEU A 47 25.67 -25.62 2.95
N ALA A 48 24.40 -26.01 3.04
CA ALA A 48 23.82 -27.09 2.24
C ALA A 48 23.85 -26.73 0.75
N LEU A 49 23.40 -25.53 0.40
CA LEU A 49 23.45 -24.99 -0.97
C LEU A 49 24.88 -24.92 -1.47
N THR A 50 25.84 -24.53 -0.63
CA THR A 50 27.26 -24.49 -1.01
C THR A 50 27.76 -25.88 -1.38
N GLY A 51 27.45 -26.91 -0.58
CA GLY A 51 27.80 -28.30 -0.91
C GLY A 51 27.18 -28.76 -2.23
N VAL A 52 25.89 -28.48 -2.46
CA VAL A 52 25.21 -28.82 -3.72
C VAL A 52 25.75 -28.04 -4.91
N ALA A 53 26.08 -26.76 -4.72
CA ALA A 53 26.67 -25.92 -5.75
C ALA A 53 28.06 -26.44 -6.16
N ILE A 54 28.91 -26.84 -5.21
CA ILE A 54 30.20 -27.48 -5.50
C ILE A 54 29.98 -28.70 -6.40
N LEU A 55 29.05 -29.58 -6.05
CA LEU A 55 28.76 -30.76 -6.86
C LEU A 55 28.26 -30.40 -8.27
N PHE A 56 27.34 -29.45 -8.36
CA PHE A 56 26.77 -29.01 -9.63
C PHE A 56 27.83 -28.38 -10.56
N PHE A 57 28.61 -27.42 -10.04
CA PHE A 57 29.60 -26.70 -10.85
C PHE A 57 30.77 -27.60 -11.29
N PHE A 58 31.19 -28.54 -10.44
CA PHE A 58 32.29 -29.45 -10.79
C PHE A 58 31.85 -30.59 -11.72
N PHE A 59 30.64 -31.14 -11.57
CA PHE A 59 30.23 -32.35 -12.29
C PHE A 59 29.19 -32.14 -13.41
N ASN A 60 28.52 -30.98 -13.49
CA ASN A 60 27.37 -30.82 -14.39
C ASN A 60 27.37 -29.49 -15.15
N TRP A 61 27.84 -28.39 -14.56
CA TRP A 61 27.86 -27.08 -15.22
C TRP A 61 28.74 -27.11 -16.47
N MET A 62 28.16 -26.76 -17.62
CA MET A 62 28.83 -26.80 -18.94
C MET A 62 29.51 -28.15 -19.25
N GLY A 63 28.92 -29.26 -18.80
CA GLY A 63 29.48 -30.59 -18.99
C GLY A 63 30.49 -31.03 -17.92
N GLY A 64 30.63 -30.26 -16.85
CA GLY A 64 31.55 -30.52 -15.73
C GLY A 64 33.00 -30.18 -16.06
N LEU A 65 33.82 -30.03 -15.02
CA LEU A 65 35.22 -29.68 -15.17
C LEU A 65 35.99 -30.87 -15.80
N GLN A 66 36.63 -30.60 -16.94
CA GLN A 66 37.41 -31.60 -17.67
C GLN A 66 38.83 -31.72 -17.11
N GLY A 67 39.47 -32.86 -17.38
CA GLY A 67 40.89 -33.07 -17.01
C GLY A 67 41.16 -33.28 -15.51
N LEU A 68 40.12 -33.39 -14.68
CA LEU A 68 40.30 -33.73 -13.26
C LEU A 68 40.73 -35.19 -13.08
N ASP A 69 41.72 -35.41 -12.22
CA ASP A 69 42.12 -36.75 -11.82
C ASP A 69 41.02 -37.46 -11.03
N ALA A 70 41.06 -38.80 -11.02
CA ALA A 70 40.01 -39.61 -10.40
C ALA A 70 39.97 -39.46 -8.87
N GLU A 71 41.12 -39.22 -8.23
CA GLU A 71 41.23 -39.06 -6.78
C GLU A 71 40.58 -37.74 -6.34
N TYR A 72 40.88 -36.64 -7.03
CA TYR A 72 40.29 -35.34 -6.78
C TYR A 72 38.80 -35.29 -7.10
N LYS A 73 38.33 -35.95 -8.18
CA LYS A 73 36.89 -36.13 -8.41
C LYS A 73 36.21 -36.80 -7.22
N ASN A 74 36.81 -37.86 -6.68
CA ASN A 74 36.25 -38.56 -5.53
C ASN A 74 36.28 -37.69 -4.26
N TYR A 75 37.35 -36.91 -4.07
CA TYR A 75 37.46 -35.94 -2.98
C TYR A 75 36.34 -34.89 -3.06
N ILE A 76 36.15 -34.23 -4.20
CA ILE A 76 35.11 -33.20 -4.40
C ILE A 76 33.73 -33.79 -4.17
N ARG A 77 33.46 -35.00 -4.69
CA ARG A 77 32.18 -35.71 -4.47
C ARG A 77 31.92 -35.94 -2.98
N LYS A 78 32.90 -36.49 -2.25
CA LYS A 78 32.75 -36.80 -0.82
C LYS A 78 32.67 -35.54 0.04
N PHE A 79 33.47 -34.52 -0.26
CA PHE A 79 33.48 -33.25 0.46
C PHE A 79 32.18 -32.48 0.22
N GLY A 80 31.86 -32.17 -1.05
CA GLY A 80 30.65 -31.43 -1.41
C GLY A 80 29.37 -32.18 -1.02
N GLY A 81 29.33 -33.49 -1.28
CA GLY A 81 28.19 -34.33 -0.91
C GLY A 81 28.05 -34.53 0.60
N GLY A 82 29.16 -34.68 1.33
CA GLY A 82 29.14 -34.80 2.79
C GLY A 82 28.64 -33.53 3.48
N VAL A 83 29.16 -32.36 3.05
CA VAL A 83 28.70 -31.05 3.54
C VAL A 83 27.22 -30.85 3.19
N ALA A 84 26.83 -31.10 1.95
CA ALA A 84 25.44 -30.98 1.50
C ALA A 84 24.52 -31.89 2.31
N LEU A 85 24.86 -33.17 2.47
CA LEU A 85 24.01 -34.14 3.16
C LEU A 85 23.85 -33.79 4.65
N GLY A 86 24.97 -33.55 5.34
CA GLY A 86 24.95 -33.21 6.77
C GLY A 86 24.14 -31.95 7.04
N CYS A 87 24.35 -30.90 6.22
CA CYS A 87 23.61 -29.65 6.37
C CYS A 87 22.13 -29.83 5.97
N THR A 88 21.78 -30.60 4.94
CA THR A 88 20.36 -30.84 4.56
C THR A 88 19.59 -31.59 5.66
N ILE A 89 20.24 -32.53 6.35
CA ILE A 89 19.66 -33.22 7.51
C ILE A 89 19.38 -32.22 8.63
N LEU A 90 20.38 -31.41 9.00
CA LEU A 90 20.21 -30.36 10.01
C LEU A 90 19.15 -29.33 9.60
N GLN A 91 19.09 -28.97 8.31
CA GLN A 91 18.10 -28.06 7.75
C GLN A 91 16.68 -28.59 7.97
N THR A 92 16.49 -29.91 7.80
CA THR A 92 15.19 -30.53 8.03
C THR A 92 14.76 -30.39 9.49
N LEU A 93 15.68 -30.61 10.42
CA LEU A 93 15.41 -30.46 11.86
C LEU A 93 15.13 -29.00 12.25
N PHE A 94 15.91 -28.05 11.72
CA PHE A 94 15.72 -26.63 12.00
C PHE A 94 14.49 -26.04 11.33
N LEU A 95 14.07 -26.54 10.16
CA LEU A 95 12.79 -26.20 9.55
C LEU A 95 11.61 -26.67 10.42
N LEU A 96 11.67 -27.90 10.95
CA LEU A 96 10.63 -28.39 11.85
C LEU A 96 10.60 -27.61 13.16
N TRP A 97 11.77 -27.30 13.73
CA TRP A 97 11.85 -26.46 14.92
C TRP A 97 11.28 -25.07 14.65
N PHE A 98 11.65 -24.46 13.51
CA PHE A 98 11.12 -23.19 13.05
C PHE A 98 9.58 -23.18 13.03
N LEU A 99 8.95 -24.18 12.39
CA LEU A 99 7.49 -24.29 12.30
C LEU A 99 6.80 -24.42 13.68
N LEU A 100 7.49 -24.96 14.69
CA LEU A 100 6.98 -25.05 16.06
C LEU A 100 7.02 -23.74 16.82
N VAL A 101 7.95 -22.84 16.47
CA VAL A 101 8.19 -21.57 17.20
C VAL A 101 7.68 -20.34 16.46
N ILE A 102 6.98 -20.50 15.33
CA ILE A 102 6.37 -19.36 14.61
C ILE A 102 5.30 -18.68 15.49
N PRO A 103 5.19 -17.34 15.44
CA PRO A 103 4.21 -16.60 16.23
C PRO A 103 2.77 -16.98 15.87
N GLU A 104 1.85 -16.89 16.82
CA GLU A 104 0.44 -17.28 16.63
C GLU A 104 -0.22 -16.55 15.45
N PHE A 105 0.08 -15.26 15.26
CA PHE A 105 -0.47 -14.46 14.16
C PHE A 105 0.05 -14.86 12.77
N ALA A 106 1.23 -15.49 12.70
CA ALA A 106 1.79 -15.97 11.44
C ALA A 106 1.23 -17.33 11.00
N LYS A 107 0.59 -18.07 11.92
CA LYS A 107 0.12 -19.43 11.69
C LYS A 107 -1.06 -19.46 10.72
N SER A 108 -0.97 -20.34 9.73
CA SER A 108 -2.11 -20.71 8.89
C SER A 108 -1.93 -22.13 8.36
N PHE A 109 -3.02 -22.76 7.91
CA PHE A 109 -2.95 -24.08 7.29
C PHE A 109 -1.98 -24.11 6.10
N ALA A 110 -1.98 -23.06 5.28
CA ALA A 110 -1.13 -22.94 4.11
C ALA A 110 0.37 -22.86 4.48
N VAL A 111 0.73 -22.11 5.54
CA VAL A 111 2.12 -22.07 6.05
C VAL A 111 2.58 -23.46 6.47
N TYR A 112 1.79 -24.17 7.29
CA TYR A 112 2.15 -25.54 7.70
C TYR A 112 2.21 -26.53 6.53
N PHE A 113 1.32 -26.38 5.55
CA PHE A 113 1.30 -27.24 4.37
C PHE A 113 2.55 -27.04 3.49
N ILE A 114 2.92 -25.79 3.21
CA ILE A 114 4.14 -25.46 2.44
C ILE A 114 5.38 -25.91 3.21
N GLY A 115 5.45 -25.63 4.51
CA GLY A 115 6.54 -26.08 5.38
C GLY A 115 6.71 -27.60 5.41
N ALA A 116 5.61 -28.36 5.52
CA ALA A 116 5.64 -29.83 5.48
C ALA A 116 6.11 -30.36 4.11
N PHE A 117 5.65 -29.75 3.02
CA PHE A 117 6.12 -30.09 1.68
C PHE A 117 7.61 -29.78 1.50
N GLY A 118 8.09 -28.66 2.03
CA GLY A 118 9.51 -28.29 2.08
C GLY A 118 10.34 -29.33 2.84
N ALA A 119 9.86 -29.80 4.00
CA ALA A 119 10.53 -30.84 4.77
C ALA A 119 10.61 -32.18 4.01
N LEU A 120 9.54 -32.58 3.33
CA LEU A 120 9.53 -33.77 2.47
C LEU A 120 10.54 -33.64 1.31
N LEU A 121 10.62 -32.47 0.68
CA LEU A 121 11.58 -32.20 -0.38
C LEU A 121 13.03 -32.31 0.13
N LEU A 122 13.34 -31.80 1.33
CA LEU A 122 14.66 -31.97 1.95
C LEU A 122 15.00 -33.44 2.19
N LEU A 123 14.03 -34.26 2.63
CA LEU A 123 14.25 -35.72 2.77
C LEU A 123 14.56 -36.38 1.42
N VAL A 124 13.86 -36.00 0.35
CA VAL A 124 14.15 -36.48 -1.00
C VAL A 124 15.56 -36.08 -1.44
N ILE A 125 15.98 -34.84 -1.17
CA ILE A 125 17.34 -34.36 -1.44
C ILE A 125 18.38 -35.18 -0.66
N CYS A 126 18.15 -35.45 0.62
CA CYS A 126 19.02 -36.30 1.45
C CYS A 126 19.18 -37.69 0.85
N ILE A 127 18.10 -38.31 0.37
CA ILE A 127 18.13 -39.64 -0.27
C ILE A 127 19.00 -39.61 -1.54
N HIS A 128 18.85 -38.60 -2.38
CA HIS A 128 19.64 -38.46 -3.61
C HIS A 128 21.13 -38.21 -3.32
N LEU A 129 21.43 -37.37 -2.33
CA LEU A 129 22.81 -37.13 -1.87
C LEU A 129 23.44 -38.40 -1.31
N TYR A 130 22.71 -39.16 -0.50
CA TYR A 130 23.16 -40.44 0.04
C TYR A 130 23.49 -41.43 -1.09
N TYR A 131 22.59 -41.61 -2.06
CA TYR A 131 22.84 -42.53 -3.17
C TYR A 131 24.03 -42.11 -4.02
N TRP A 132 24.27 -40.81 -4.22
CA TRP A 132 25.45 -40.34 -4.94
C TRP A 132 26.76 -40.58 -4.16
N LEU A 133 26.72 -40.42 -2.83
CA LEU A 133 27.88 -40.68 -1.98
C LEU A 133 28.25 -42.16 -1.95
N VAL A 134 27.25 -43.06 -1.95
CA VAL A 134 27.47 -44.51 -2.00
C VAL A 134 27.93 -44.97 -3.38
N ASP A 135 27.25 -44.53 -4.44
CA ASP A 135 27.52 -44.96 -5.81
C ASP A 135 27.96 -43.78 -6.69
N ALA A 136 29.25 -43.76 -7.02
CA ALA A 136 29.86 -42.70 -7.84
C ALA A 136 29.30 -42.66 -9.27
N ASN A 137 28.71 -43.74 -9.76
CA ASN A 137 28.14 -43.79 -11.11
C ASN A 137 26.81 -43.00 -11.21
N LYS A 138 26.16 -42.72 -10.08
CA LYS A 138 24.89 -42.00 -10.09
C LYS A 138 25.11 -40.49 -9.99
N ASN A 139 25.17 -39.81 -11.14
CA ASN A 139 25.24 -38.35 -11.15
C ASN A 139 23.84 -37.72 -10.93
N TYR A 140 23.69 -37.01 -9.82
CA TYR A 140 22.46 -36.30 -9.44
C TYR A 140 22.64 -34.77 -9.37
N GLY A 141 23.78 -34.20 -9.76
CA GLY A 141 24.14 -32.81 -9.47
C GLY A 141 23.13 -31.78 -9.98
N THR A 142 22.71 -31.85 -11.25
CA THR A 142 21.67 -30.95 -11.80
C THR A 142 20.34 -31.10 -11.07
N ARG A 143 19.91 -32.34 -10.78
CA ARG A 143 18.64 -32.61 -10.09
C ARG A 143 18.63 -32.02 -8.69
N LEU A 144 19.73 -32.23 -7.95
CA LEU A 144 19.91 -31.69 -6.60
C LEU A 144 19.91 -30.17 -6.59
N PHE A 145 20.61 -29.54 -7.54
CA PHE A 145 20.66 -28.08 -7.65
C PHE A 145 19.27 -27.48 -7.93
N VAL A 146 18.52 -28.06 -8.86
CA VAL A 146 17.14 -27.63 -9.17
C VAL A 146 16.21 -27.85 -7.97
N MET A 147 16.28 -29.01 -7.31
CA MET A 147 15.47 -29.28 -6.10
C MET A 147 15.77 -28.27 -4.98
N PHE A 148 17.03 -27.85 -4.81
CA PHE A 148 17.39 -26.82 -3.84
C PHE A 148 16.86 -25.44 -4.20
N ILE A 149 16.84 -25.07 -5.49
CA ILE A 149 16.20 -23.83 -5.95
C ILE A 149 14.70 -23.87 -5.65
N VAL A 150 14.04 -24.98 -5.96
CA VAL A 150 12.60 -25.16 -5.66
C VAL A 150 12.36 -25.08 -4.15
N PHE A 151 13.19 -25.71 -3.33
CA PHE A 151 13.12 -25.59 -1.87
C PHE A 151 13.27 -24.14 -1.39
N PHE A 152 14.24 -23.40 -1.93
CA PHE A 152 14.43 -21.98 -1.59
C PHE A 152 13.21 -21.12 -1.96
N LEU A 153 12.61 -21.37 -3.12
CA LEU A 153 11.38 -20.69 -3.54
C LEU A 153 10.21 -21.02 -2.61
N LEU A 154 10.05 -22.29 -2.23
CA LEU A 154 9.01 -22.72 -1.29
C LEU A 154 9.14 -22.01 0.06
N VAL A 155 10.34 -22.00 0.65
CA VAL A 155 10.61 -21.29 1.91
C VAL A 155 10.37 -19.79 1.76
N SER A 156 10.74 -19.21 0.62
CA SER A 156 10.48 -17.79 0.36
C SER A 156 8.99 -17.49 0.32
N VAL A 157 8.18 -18.33 -0.33
CA VAL A 157 6.71 -18.18 -0.35
C VAL A 157 6.12 -18.36 1.05
N ASP A 158 6.58 -19.37 1.78
CA ASP A 158 6.15 -19.66 3.15
C ASP A 158 6.37 -18.46 4.09
N GLU A 159 7.56 -17.85 4.03
CA GLU A 159 7.92 -16.67 4.83
C GLU A 159 7.11 -15.43 4.46
N ASN A 160 6.84 -15.20 3.17
CA ASN A 160 5.98 -14.10 2.76
C ASN A 160 4.55 -14.29 3.28
N LEU A 161 4.01 -15.50 3.16
CA LEU A 161 2.67 -15.81 3.65
C LEU A 161 2.57 -15.68 5.18
N ALA A 162 3.56 -16.17 5.92
CA ALA A 162 3.65 -16.02 7.37
C ALA A 162 3.63 -14.53 7.78
N ARG A 163 4.38 -13.69 7.07
CA ARG A 163 4.42 -12.24 7.31
C ARG A 163 3.08 -11.58 6.97
N ASP A 164 2.47 -11.93 5.85
CA ASP A 164 1.19 -11.35 5.45
C ASP A 164 0.08 -11.68 6.47
N ASN A 165 0.09 -12.89 7.03
CA ASN A 165 -0.80 -13.26 8.14
C ASN A 165 -0.54 -12.41 9.38
N SER A 166 0.73 -12.23 9.78
CA SER A 166 1.10 -11.40 10.93
C SER A 166 0.65 -9.94 10.78
N LEU A 167 0.66 -9.39 9.57
CA LEU A 167 0.37 -7.98 9.29
C LEU A 167 -1.10 -7.69 9.01
N GLN A 168 -1.98 -8.70 8.98
CA GLN A 168 -3.36 -8.55 8.54
C GLN A 168 -4.12 -7.46 9.32
N TYR A 169 -3.92 -7.38 10.65
CA TYR A 169 -4.59 -6.38 11.48
C TYR A 169 -4.09 -4.96 11.23
N GLN A 170 -2.79 -4.79 11.03
CA GLN A 170 -2.15 -3.51 10.75
C GLN A 170 -2.54 -3.01 9.37
N ILE A 171 -2.59 -3.91 8.37
CA ILE A 171 -3.08 -3.61 7.03
C ILE A 171 -4.53 -3.14 7.10
N TYR A 172 -5.41 -3.87 7.80
CA TYR A 172 -6.80 -3.46 7.97
C TYR A 172 -6.96 -2.10 8.66
N ALA A 173 -6.14 -1.82 9.69
CA ALA A 173 -6.15 -0.53 10.38
C ALA A 173 -5.69 0.62 9.46
N LEU A 174 -4.66 0.38 8.64
CA LEU A 174 -4.17 1.35 7.66
C LEU A 174 -5.17 1.59 6.53
N GLU A 175 -5.83 0.55 6.03
CA GLU A 175 -6.88 0.66 5.02
C GLU A 175 -8.05 1.51 5.54
N LYS A 176 -8.47 1.29 6.79
CA LYS A 176 -9.53 2.10 7.41
C LYS A 176 -9.12 3.57 7.53
N LEU A 177 -7.89 3.83 7.97
CA LEU A 177 -7.37 5.19 8.08
C LEU A 177 -7.26 5.88 6.72
N ASP A 178 -6.81 5.17 5.69
CA ASP A 178 -6.74 5.69 4.32
C ASP A 178 -8.14 6.06 3.82
N MET A 179 -9.14 5.21 4.04
CA MET A 179 -10.54 5.52 3.69
C MET A 179 -11.04 6.80 4.39
N GLU A 180 -10.75 6.98 5.68
CA GLU A 180 -11.11 8.19 6.42
C GLU A 180 -10.42 9.43 5.82
N ILE A 181 -9.11 9.36 5.57
CA ILE A 181 -8.34 10.46 4.96
C ILE A 181 -8.86 10.79 3.56
N GLN A 182 -9.13 9.80 2.71
CA GLN A 182 -9.67 10.05 1.37
C GLN A 182 -11.03 10.72 1.43
N SER A 183 -11.89 10.32 2.37
CA SER A 183 -13.21 10.95 2.54
C SER A 183 -13.11 12.43 2.94
N GLU A 184 -12.14 12.78 3.78
CA GLU A 184 -11.88 14.18 4.16
C GLU A 184 -11.36 15.00 2.97
N ILE A 185 -10.44 14.43 2.18
CA ILE A 185 -9.90 15.07 0.98
C ILE A 185 -11.00 15.31 -0.05
N GLU A 186 -11.89 14.34 -0.27
CA GLU A 186 -13.03 14.48 -1.18
C GLU A 186 -14.00 15.57 -0.71
N ALA A 187 -14.36 15.59 0.58
CA ALA A 187 -15.21 16.63 1.14
C ALA A 187 -14.59 18.03 0.99
N GLU A 188 -13.28 18.17 1.20
CA GLU A 188 -12.58 19.44 0.99
C GLU A 188 -12.56 19.86 -0.49
N ARG A 189 -12.37 18.90 -1.42
CA ARG A 189 -12.43 19.14 -2.87
C ARG A 189 -13.81 19.60 -3.30
N GLU A 190 -14.87 18.96 -2.82
CA GLU A 190 -16.25 19.37 -3.11
C GLU A 190 -16.55 20.77 -2.56
N ALA A 191 -16.08 21.07 -1.34
CA ALA A 191 -16.23 22.41 -0.76
C ALA A 191 -15.53 23.51 -1.58
N LYS A 192 -14.34 23.21 -2.12
CA LYS A 192 -13.61 24.12 -3.03
C LYS A 192 -14.26 24.23 -4.40
N ALA A 193 -14.65 23.11 -5.01
CA ALA A 193 -15.34 23.10 -6.30
C ALA A 193 -16.70 23.84 -6.24
N GLY A 194 -17.42 23.74 -5.12
CA GLY A 194 -18.63 24.53 -4.87
C GLY A 194 -18.37 26.01 -4.60
N ALA A 195 -17.14 26.42 -4.30
CA ALA A 195 -16.75 27.83 -4.13
C ALA A 195 -16.29 28.47 -5.46
N GLU A 196 -15.91 27.68 -6.46
CA GLU A 196 -15.38 28.10 -7.75
C GLU A 196 -16.36 27.96 -8.92
N LYS A 197 -17.67 27.76 -8.68
CA LYS A 197 -18.65 27.81 -9.77
C LYS A 197 -18.57 29.19 -10.45
N GLU A 198 -18.30 29.18 -11.76
CA GLU A 198 -18.20 30.39 -12.57
C GLU A 198 -19.51 31.20 -12.47
N ALA A 199 -19.39 32.53 -12.38
CA ALA A 199 -20.54 33.42 -12.28
C ALA A 199 -21.27 33.53 -13.63
N THR A 200 -22.03 32.48 -13.97
CA THR A 200 -22.83 32.38 -15.19
C THR A 200 -24.22 32.98 -15.02
N VAL A 201 -24.89 33.28 -16.13
CA VAL A 201 -26.25 33.84 -16.14
C VAL A 201 -27.26 32.81 -15.64
N GLU A 202 -27.06 31.52 -15.95
CA GLU A 202 -27.92 30.42 -15.50
C GLU A 202 -27.91 30.29 -13.96
N LEU A 203 -26.73 30.42 -13.35
CA LEU A 203 -26.60 30.47 -11.89
C LEU A 203 -27.33 31.71 -11.32
N GLY A 204 -27.21 32.85 -12.00
CA GLY A 204 -27.91 34.07 -11.63
C GLY A 204 -29.44 33.95 -11.68
N GLU A 205 -29.96 33.25 -12.69
CA GLU A 205 -31.40 32.97 -12.83
C GLU A 205 -31.90 32.06 -11.70
N GLU A 206 -31.15 31.01 -11.35
CA GLU A 206 -31.48 30.14 -10.24
C GLU A 206 -31.54 30.92 -8.92
N ILE A 207 -30.53 31.75 -8.64
CA ILE A 207 -30.47 32.60 -7.44
C ILE A 207 -31.65 33.57 -7.40
N TYR A 208 -31.96 34.22 -8.54
CA TYR A 208 -33.08 35.14 -8.64
C TYR A 208 -34.40 34.43 -8.26
N ASN A 209 -34.65 33.27 -8.85
CA ASN A 209 -35.87 32.51 -8.63
C ASN A 209 -35.99 32.01 -7.19
N GLN A 210 -34.89 31.61 -6.55
CA GLN A 210 -34.89 31.08 -5.19
C GLN A 210 -34.92 32.17 -4.10
N LYS A 211 -34.21 33.28 -4.29
CA LYS A 211 -33.95 34.27 -3.23
C LYS A 211 -34.52 35.67 -3.48
N CYS A 212 -34.70 36.08 -4.74
CA CYS A 212 -35.04 37.47 -5.07
C CYS A 212 -36.53 37.69 -5.37
N THR A 213 -37.19 36.73 -6.02
CA THR A 213 -38.59 36.83 -6.50
C THR A 213 -39.63 37.07 -5.39
N ALA A 214 -39.35 36.59 -4.17
CA ALA A 214 -40.24 36.77 -3.03
C ALA A 214 -40.40 38.25 -2.63
N CYS A 215 -39.35 39.06 -2.84
CA CYS A 215 -39.32 40.46 -2.42
C CYS A 215 -39.38 41.44 -3.60
N HIS A 216 -38.92 41.03 -4.78
CA HIS A 216 -38.79 41.91 -5.93
C HIS A 216 -39.37 41.31 -7.21
N GLN A 217 -39.97 42.17 -8.01
CA GLN A 217 -40.37 41.90 -9.39
C GLN A 217 -39.87 43.02 -10.30
N PHE A 218 -39.89 42.82 -11.61
CA PHE A 218 -39.30 43.78 -12.54
C PHE A 218 -40.16 45.05 -12.70
N ASP A 219 -41.46 44.86 -12.84
CA ASP A 219 -42.44 45.86 -13.24
C ASP A 219 -43.27 46.43 -12.07
N GLN A 220 -43.41 45.68 -10.98
CA GLN A 220 -44.25 46.10 -9.85
C GLN A 220 -43.58 45.95 -8.48
N ARG A 221 -44.08 46.75 -7.53
CA ARG A 221 -43.67 46.70 -6.12
C ARG A 221 -44.27 45.47 -5.46
N VAL A 222 -43.42 44.69 -4.77
CA VAL A 222 -43.85 43.59 -3.89
C VAL A 222 -43.52 43.96 -2.44
N VAL A 223 -42.31 43.62 -1.97
CA VAL A 223 -41.78 44.10 -0.68
C VAL A 223 -40.75 45.18 -0.93
N GLY A 224 -39.79 44.90 -1.82
CA GLY A 224 -38.79 45.82 -2.31
C GLY A 224 -39.24 46.61 -3.55
N PRO A 225 -38.42 47.56 -4.00
CA PRO A 225 -38.69 48.33 -5.22
C PRO A 225 -38.71 47.43 -6.47
N PRO A 226 -39.52 47.79 -7.49
CA PRO A 226 -39.47 47.12 -8.79
C PRO A 226 -38.10 47.32 -9.44
N TYR A 227 -37.53 46.26 -10.03
CA TYR A 227 -36.18 46.33 -10.61
C TYR A 227 -36.05 47.39 -11.70
N ASN A 228 -37.08 47.61 -12.51
CA ASN A 228 -37.08 48.64 -13.55
C ASN A 228 -36.87 50.06 -12.99
N SER A 229 -37.16 50.29 -11.71
CA SER A 229 -36.93 51.59 -11.06
C SER A 229 -35.53 51.76 -10.48
N VAL A 230 -34.79 50.67 -10.23
CA VAL A 230 -33.52 50.70 -9.49
C VAL A 230 -32.33 50.17 -10.27
N LEU A 231 -32.53 49.32 -11.28
CA LEU A 231 -31.47 48.81 -12.16
C LEU A 231 -30.89 49.82 -13.16
N PRO A 232 -31.61 50.86 -13.66
CA PRO A 232 -31.05 51.78 -14.67
C PRO A 232 -29.72 52.42 -14.26
N LYS A 233 -29.52 52.71 -12.98
CA LYS A 233 -28.27 53.30 -12.46
C LYS A 233 -27.08 52.34 -12.40
N TYR A 234 -27.31 51.04 -12.62
CA TYR A 234 -26.30 49.98 -12.60
C TYR A 234 -26.04 49.37 -14.00
N GLU A 235 -26.68 49.88 -15.07
CA GLU A 235 -26.49 49.37 -16.45
C GLU A 235 -25.01 49.36 -16.88
N GLU A 236 -24.23 50.35 -16.43
CA GLU A 236 -22.80 50.50 -16.75
C GLU A 236 -21.86 50.12 -15.59
N ASP A 237 -22.41 49.74 -14.42
CA ASP A 237 -21.63 49.45 -13.20
C ASP A 237 -22.14 48.19 -12.50
N LEU A 238 -21.77 47.05 -13.09
CA LEU A 238 -22.12 45.72 -12.59
C LEU A 238 -21.49 45.43 -11.22
N GLU A 239 -20.28 45.94 -10.96
CA GLU A 239 -19.59 45.73 -9.68
C GLU A 239 -20.31 46.47 -8.55
N ALA A 240 -20.83 47.68 -8.78
CA ALA A 240 -21.65 48.39 -7.79
C ALA A 240 -22.96 47.66 -7.48
N LEU A 241 -23.58 46.98 -8.45
CA LEU A 241 -24.77 46.16 -8.21
C LEU A 241 -24.43 44.92 -7.37
N LYS A 242 -23.33 44.23 -7.73
CA LYS A 242 -22.82 43.07 -6.98
C LYS A 242 -22.50 43.43 -5.53
N GLU A 243 -21.81 44.55 -5.29
CA GLU A 243 -21.49 45.01 -3.94
C GLU A 243 -22.76 45.33 -3.12
N PHE A 244 -23.75 45.97 -3.76
CA PHE A 244 -25.04 46.24 -3.12
C PHE A 244 -25.79 44.95 -2.77
N ILE A 245 -25.76 43.93 -3.63
CA ILE A 245 -26.39 42.62 -3.36
C ILE A 245 -25.69 41.91 -2.20
N LEU A 246 -24.36 41.99 -2.10
CA LEU A 246 -23.58 41.37 -1.01
C LEU A 246 -23.83 42.07 0.33
N ASN A 247 -23.90 43.39 0.33
CA ASN A 247 -24.02 44.20 1.54
C ASN A 247 -25.07 45.31 1.34
N PRO A 248 -26.36 44.95 1.36
CA PRO A 248 -27.43 45.90 1.09
C PRO A 248 -27.49 46.97 2.17
N VAL A 249 -27.47 48.23 1.72
CA VAL A 249 -27.67 49.42 2.57
C VAL A 249 -29.01 50.05 2.26
N LYS A 250 -29.67 50.63 3.27
CA LYS A 250 -30.96 51.30 3.06
C LYS A 250 -30.75 52.60 2.28
N VAL A 251 -31.29 52.66 1.06
CA VAL A 251 -31.19 53.85 0.18
C VAL A 251 -32.49 54.65 0.17
N ASN A 252 -33.63 54.00 -0.06
CA ASN A 252 -34.92 54.68 -0.16
C ASN A 252 -35.73 54.52 1.15
N PRO A 253 -36.14 55.64 1.80
CA PRO A 253 -36.95 55.61 3.02
C PRO A 253 -38.29 54.86 2.89
N ASP A 254 -38.88 54.85 1.70
CA ASP A 254 -40.22 54.28 1.40
C ASP A 254 -40.25 52.74 1.38
N TYR A 255 -39.07 52.11 1.49
CA TYR A 255 -38.88 50.66 1.48
C TYR A 255 -38.21 50.16 2.76
N PRO A 256 -38.48 48.92 3.18
CA PRO A 256 -37.73 48.29 4.26
C PRO A 256 -36.25 48.14 3.88
N ALA A 257 -35.38 48.01 4.88
CA ALA A 257 -33.98 47.66 4.63
C ALA A 257 -33.94 46.24 4.03
N MET A 258 -33.24 46.08 2.89
CA MET A 258 -33.07 44.78 2.27
C MET A 258 -32.19 43.90 3.17
N PRO A 259 -32.62 42.68 3.53
CA PRO A 259 -31.80 41.77 4.32
C PRO A 259 -30.68 41.18 3.46
N ASN A 260 -29.53 40.92 4.10
CA ASN A 260 -28.43 40.20 3.46
C ASN A 260 -28.87 38.75 3.14
N GLN A 261 -28.72 38.36 1.87
CA GLN A 261 -29.17 37.05 1.35
C GLN A 261 -28.17 35.90 1.58
N GLY A 262 -27.06 36.19 2.28
CA GLY A 262 -26.00 35.23 2.55
C GLY A 262 -25.35 34.69 1.28
N LEU A 263 -25.29 35.50 0.22
CA LEU A 263 -24.66 35.14 -1.04
C LEU A 263 -23.14 35.24 -0.94
N LYS A 264 -22.44 34.30 -1.56
CA LYS A 264 -20.99 34.40 -1.79
C LYS A 264 -20.68 35.41 -2.90
N PRO A 265 -19.45 35.96 -2.98
CA PRO A 265 -19.09 36.94 -4.01
C PRO A 265 -19.39 36.52 -5.46
N HIS A 266 -19.14 35.26 -5.83
CA HIS A 266 -19.43 34.76 -7.18
C HIS A 266 -20.93 34.60 -7.45
N GLU A 267 -21.72 34.23 -6.44
CA GLU A 267 -23.18 34.10 -6.54
C GLU A 267 -23.84 35.48 -6.70
N ALA A 268 -23.35 36.48 -5.97
CA ALA A 268 -23.82 37.85 -6.12
C ALA A 268 -23.48 38.44 -7.50
N GLU A 269 -22.32 38.10 -8.04
CA GLU A 269 -21.94 38.46 -9.41
C GLU A 269 -22.85 37.80 -10.45
N ALA A 270 -23.15 36.50 -10.29
CA ALA A 270 -24.07 35.77 -11.15
C ALA A 270 -25.47 36.41 -11.12
N ALA A 271 -26.00 36.70 -9.93
CA ALA A 271 -27.29 37.36 -9.76
C ALA A 271 -27.31 38.75 -10.41
N ALA A 272 -26.26 39.56 -10.23
CA ALA A 272 -26.14 40.88 -10.86
C ALA A 272 -26.16 40.78 -12.39
N LYS A 273 -25.39 39.83 -12.98
CA LYS A 273 -25.36 39.58 -14.43
C LYS A 273 -26.76 39.24 -14.97
N TYR A 274 -27.44 38.30 -14.32
CA TYR A 274 -28.79 37.91 -14.72
C TYR A 274 -29.79 39.09 -14.63
N LEU A 275 -29.76 39.86 -13.54
CA LEU A 275 -30.68 41.00 -13.35
C LEU A 275 -30.53 42.05 -14.45
N ILE A 276 -29.30 42.42 -14.82
CA ILE A 276 -29.03 43.39 -15.88
C ILE A 276 -29.43 42.83 -17.25
N GLN A 277 -29.08 41.58 -17.56
CA GLN A 277 -29.48 40.95 -18.81
C GLN A 277 -31.00 40.91 -18.94
N ARG A 278 -31.70 40.43 -17.92
CA ARG A 278 -33.15 40.29 -17.93
C ARG A 278 -33.85 41.64 -18.04
N TYR A 279 -33.34 42.66 -17.36
CA TYR A 279 -33.83 44.03 -17.50
C TYR A 279 -33.65 44.57 -18.93
N ASN A 280 -32.50 44.33 -19.56
CA ASN A 280 -32.25 44.75 -20.94
C ASN A 280 -33.15 44.03 -21.96
N GLU A 281 -33.46 42.75 -21.73
CA GLU A 281 -34.44 41.99 -22.54
C GLU A 281 -35.86 42.57 -22.42
N LEU A 282 -36.26 43.00 -21.22
CA LEU A 282 -37.60 43.54 -20.96
C LEU A 282 -37.77 45.01 -21.39
N LYS A 283 -36.67 45.72 -21.66
CA LYS A 283 -36.63 47.10 -22.15
C LYS A 283 -36.87 47.20 -23.67
N GLN A 284 -36.66 46.11 -24.41
CA GLN A 284 -36.90 46.00 -25.85
C GLN A 284 -38.37 45.77 -26.17
#